data_AF-A0A4Y6Q1G9-F1
#
_entry.id   AF-A0A4Y6Q1G9-F1
#
_cell.length_a   1.000
_cell.length_b   1.000
_cell.length_c   1.000
_cell.angle_alpha   90.00
_cell.angle_beta   90.00
_cell.angle_gamma   90.00
#
_symmetry.space_group_name_H-M   'P 1'
#
loop_
_entity.id
_entity.type
_entity.pdbx_description
1 polymer ?
#
loop_
_entity_poly.entity_id
_entity_poly.type
_entity_poly.pdbx_seq_one_letter_code
_entity_poly.pdbx_strand_id
1 'polypeptide(L)'
;MSCRNQAPARAAGDGTQKAVSQKTNDKQQDRESGADEAKSYYYSPFVVKLAGGKFDTVSFKDVGLDRESTDANDPLLETISHSFARKVAAHKVLGYQAEVMYDEEILDPSNHLYCGLNHLYVDIWQSSSPKRWGYSLWSGCGELDNFAWKEVPDTVADEDLTLYVEPLTSHIVDSLAEAARSNCFQKSC
;
A
#
# COMPACT_ATOMS: atom_id res chain seq x y z
N MET A 1 -3.30 -49.21 35.46
CA MET A 1 -2.17 -48.42 36.00
C MET A 1 -2.72 -47.07 36.41
N SER A 2 -2.68 -46.80 37.71
CA SER A 2 -3.24 -45.63 38.38
C SER A 2 -2.08 -44.70 38.74
N CYS A 3 -2.20 -43.41 38.44
CA CYS A 3 -1.42 -42.37 39.11
C CYS A 3 -2.37 -41.24 39.53
N ARG A 4 -2.49 -41.12 40.86
CA ARG A 4 -3.19 -40.09 41.62
C ARG A 4 -2.29 -38.88 41.85
N ASN A 5 -2.95 -37.72 42.03
CA ASN A 5 -2.64 -36.67 43.01
C ASN A 5 -1.31 -35.88 42.84
N GLN A 6 -1.14 -34.61 43.22
CA GLN A 6 -1.77 -33.79 44.25
C GLN A 6 -1.33 -32.32 44.02
N ALA A 7 -2.21 -31.36 44.33
CA ALA A 7 -1.83 -29.97 44.62
C ALA A 7 -1.34 -29.83 46.08
N PRO A 8 -0.74 -28.68 46.44
CA PRO A 8 -1.18 -28.04 47.68
C PRO A 8 -1.40 -26.53 47.54
N ALA A 9 -2.12 -26.00 48.53
CA ALA A 9 -2.64 -24.64 48.65
C ALA A 9 -2.06 -23.90 49.88
N ARG A 10 -2.38 -22.59 49.95
CA ARG A 10 -2.36 -21.64 51.11
C ARG A 10 -0.99 -20.97 51.40
N ALA A 11 -0.90 -19.73 51.87
CA ALA A 11 -1.80 -18.97 52.74
C ALA A 11 -1.69 -17.43 52.56
N ALA A 12 -2.69 -16.73 53.10
CA ALA A 12 -2.85 -15.28 53.20
C ALA A 12 -2.00 -14.65 54.33
N GLY A 13 -1.75 -13.34 54.23
CA GLY A 13 -1.19 -12.50 55.28
C GLY A 13 -1.52 -11.02 55.05
N ASP A 14 -2.30 -10.47 55.98
CA ASP A 14 -2.83 -9.11 56.10
C ASP A 14 -1.80 -8.15 56.74
N GLY A 15 -1.94 -6.82 56.60
CA GLY A 15 -1.23 -5.87 57.47
C GLY A 15 -0.69 -4.57 56.86
N THR A 16 -1.36 -3.48 57.21
CA THR A 16 -1.23 -2.05 56.85
C THR A 16 0.02 -1.30 57.38
N GLN A 17 0.57 -0.32 56.62
CA GLN A 17 0.72 1.13 56.98
C GLN A 17 1.97 1.87 56.41
N LYS A 18 1.66 3.05 55.83
CA LYS A 18 2.37 4.36 55.83
C LYS A 18 3.62 4.62 54.98
N ALA A 19 3.35 5.32 53.87
CA ALA A 19 3.85 6.65 53.47
C ALA A 19 5.33 7.02 53.68
N VAL A 20 6.06 7.18 52.57
CA VAL A 20 7.02 8.30 52.36
C VAL A 20 6.96 8.70 50.88
N SER A 21 6.60 9.96 50.63
CA SER A 21 6.70 10.64 49.34
C SER A 21 8.15 10.74 48.89
N GLN A 22 8.43 10.32 47.66
CA GLN A 22 9.50 10.91 46.86
C GLN A 22 8.96 11.27 45.48
N LYS A 23 9.09 12.57 45.18
CA LYS A 23 8.69 13.24 43.95
C LYS A 23 9.42 12.62 42.75
N THR A 24 8.66 12.11 41.79
CA THR A 24 9.07 12.07 40.38
C THR A 24 8.02 12.83 39.58
N ASN A 25 8.43 13.96 39.04
CA ASN A 25 7.67 14.76 38.09
C ASN A 25 7.60 13.97 36.77
N ASP A 26 6.63 13.08 36.63
CA ASP A 26 6.18 12.61 35.33
C ASP A 26 5.15 13.60 34.80
N LYS A 27 5.62 14.54 33.97
CA LYS A 27 4.79 15.35 33.09
C LYS A 27 4.21 14.43 32.01
N GLN A 28 3.12 13.77 32.36
CA GLN A 28 2.23 13.07 31.44
C GLN A 28 1.11 14.05 31.05
N GLN A 29 1.39 14.84 30.02
CA GLN A 29 0.52 15.81 29.32
C GLN A 29 1.29 16.16 28.03
N ASP A 30 0.85 15.99 26.81
CA ASP A 30 -0.41 15.54 26.26
C ASP A 30 0.00 14.74 25.02
N ARG A 31 -0.30 13.43 24.98
CA ARG A 31 -0.39 12.77 23.68
C ARG A 31 -1.72 13.25 23.12
N GLU A 32 -1.67 14.32 22.34
CA GLU A 32 -2.67 14.58 21.32
C GLU A 32 -2.71 13.34 20.45
N SER A 33 -3.59 12.42 20.81
CA SER A 33 -4.24 11.53 19.87
C SER A 33 -5.00 12.45 18.92
N GLY A 34 -4.29 12.97 17.92
CA GLY A 34 -4.91 13.30 16.66
C GLY A 34 -5.60 12.01 16.25
N ALA A 35 -6.92 11.98 16.41
CA ALA A 35 -7.72 11.00 15.74
C ALA A 35 -7.30 11.09 14.28
N ASP A 36 -6.62 10.06 13.78
CA ASP A 36 -6.40 9.88 12.35
C ASP A 36 -7.79 10.06 11.74
N GLU A 37 -8.03 11.21 11.10
CA GLU A 37 -9.10 11.31 10.12
C GLU A 37 -8.86 10.12 9.21
N ALA A 38 -9.78 9.16 9.22
CA ALA A 38 -9.64 7.93 8.47
C ALA A 38 -9.40 8.35 7.01
N LYS A 39 -8.14 8.28 6.56
CA LYS A 39 -7.77 8.73 5.23
C LYS A 39 -8.62 7.95 4.24
N SER A 40 -9.50 8.65 3.53
CA SER A 40 -10.34 8.01 2.52
C SER A 40 -9.43 7.50 1.41
N TYR A 41 -9.54 6.22 1.11
CA TYR A 41 -8.89 5.61 -0.05
C TYR A 41 -9.95 5.01 -0.97
N TYR A 42 -9.62 4.91 -2.25
CA TYR A 42 -10.50 4.39 -3.28
C TYR A 42 -9.76 3.36 -4.13
N TYR A 43 -10.39 2.24 -4.43
CA TYR A 43 -9.85 1.29 -5.40
C TYR A 43 -10.28 1.68 -6.81
N SER A 44 -9.36 1.57 -7.76
CA SER A 44 -9.67 1.68 -9.18
C SER A 44 -10.32 0.38 -9.66
N PRO A 45 -11.45 0.43 -10.40
CA PRO A 45 -12.04 -0.76 -11.03
C PRO A 45 -11.23 -1.21 -12.26
N PHE A 46 -10.27 -0.41 -12.72
CA PHE A 46 -9.39 -0.76 -13.84
C PHE A 46 -8.20 -1.58 -13.33
N VAL A 47 -8.23 -2.87 -13.60
CA VAL A 47 -7.25 -3.87 -13.19
C VAL A 47 -6.39 -4.25 -14.38
N VAL A 48 -5.09 -4.44 -14.18
CA VAL A 48 -4.19 -4.90 -15.26
C VAL A 48 -3.88 -6.37 -15.07
N LYS A 49 -4.26 -7.20 -16.05
CA LYS A 49 -3.85 -8.60 -16.13
C LYS A 49 -2.49 -8.70 -16.80
N LEU A 50 -1.60 -9.49 -16.20
CA LEU A 50 -0.24 -9.70 -16.65
C LEU A 50 -0.03 -11.18 -17.00
N ALA A 51 0.79 -11.44 -18.02
CA ALA A 51 1.26 -12.78 -18.33
C ALA A 51 2.78 -12.79 -18.59
N GLY A 52 3.45 -13.87 -18.19
CA GLY A 52 4.90 -14.06 -18.37
C GLY A 52 5.76 -13.58 -17.20
N GLY A 53 5.16 -13.28 -16.04
CA GLY A 53 5.84 -12.68 -14.88
C GLY A 53 5.53 -13.34 -13.54
N LYS A 54 6.04 -12.71 -12.47
CA LYS A 54 5.71 -13.09 -11.08
C LYS A 54 4.25 -12.79 -10.74
N PHE A 55 3.78 -11.61 -11.17
CA PHE A 55 2.43 -11.15 -10.90
C PHE A 55 1.54 -11.44 -12.11
N ASP A 56 0.30 -11.84 -11.85
CA ASP A 56 -0.75 -12.05 -12.86
C ASP A 56 -1.79 -10.93 -12.86
N THR A 57 -1.84 -10.13 -11.79
CA THR A 57 -2.84 -9.09 -11.57
C THR A 57 -2.19 -7.87 -10.93
N VAL A 58 -2.59 -6.68 -11.37
CA VAL A 58 -2.22 -5.39 -10.77
C VAL A 58 -3.46 -4.59 -10.47
N SER A 59 -3.58 -4.08 -9.25
CA SER A 59 -4.65 -3.17 -8.85
C SER A 59 -4.10 -1.84 -8.37
N PHE A 60 -4.84 -0.78 -8.64
CA PHE A 60 -4.49 0.57 -8.23
C PHE A 60 -5.40 1.05 -7.11
N LYS A 61 -4.78 1.65 -6.09
CA LYS A 61 -5.46 2.25 -4.95
C LYS A 61 -5.09 3.73 -4.90
N ASP A 62 -6.09 4.58 -5.05
CA ASP A 62 -5.98 6.01 -4.79
C ASP A 62 -5.95 6.22 -3.28
N VAL A 63 -4.82 6.75 -2.79
CA VAL A 63 -4.62 7.10 -1.37
C VAL A 63 -4.39 8.61 -1.17
N GLY A 64 -4.71 9.42 -2.18
CA GLY A 64 -4.53 10.87 -2.12
C GLY A 64 -4.23 11.52 -3.47
N LEU A 65 -4.90 11.12 -4.54
CA LEU A 65 -4.87 11.82 -5.82
C LEU A 65 -5.60 13.18 -5.72
N ASP A 66 -5.05 14.19 -6.37
CA ASP A 66 -5.71 15.49 -6.56
C ASP A 66 -6.64 15.38 -7.78
N ARG A 67 -7.89 14.96 -7.55
CA ARG A 67 -8.90 14.77 -8.57
C ARG A 67 -10.20 15.48 -8.22
N GLU A 68 -10.87 15.99 -9.24
CA GLU A 68 -12.12 16.75 -9.08
C GLU A 68 -13.27 15.88 -8.56
N SER A 69 -13.21 14.56 -8.80
CA SER A 69 -14.26 13.60 -8.44
C SER A 69 -13.67 12.37 -7.76
N THR A 70 -14.38 11.82 -6.76
CA THR A 70 -14.05 10.53 -6.15
C THR A 70 -14.67 9.33 -6.89
N ASP A 71 -15.30 9.56 -8.04
CA ASP A 71 -15.93 8.51 -8.86
C ASP A 71 -14.93 7.40 -9.23
N ALA A 72 -15.35 6.14 -9.11
CA ALA A 72 -14.54 4.99 -9.49
C ALA A 72 -14.23 4.97 -10.99
N ASN A 73 -15.08 5.57 -11.83
CA ASN A 73 -14.91 5.64 -13.28
C ASN A 73 -14.19 6.91 -13.74
N ASP A 74 -13.44 7.57 -12.85
CA ASP A 74 -12.63 8.74 -13.20
C ASP A 74 -11.65 8.39 -14.35
N PRO A 75 -11.66 9.14 -15.48
CA PRO A 75 -10.78 8.89 -16.62
C PRO A 75 -9.28 8.86 -16.26
N LEU A 76 -8.86 9.53 -15.18
CA LEU A 76 -7.50 9.48 -14.69
C LEU A 76 -7.09 8.06 -14.29
N LEU A 77 -7.97 7.33 -13.58
CA LEU A 77 -7.70 5.97 -13.10
C LEU A 77 -7.60 4.97 -14.26
N GLU A 78 -8.47 5.10 -15.25
CA GLU A 78 -8.41 4.34 -16.51
C GLU A 78 -7.10 4.62 -17.25
N THR A 79 -6.75 5.90 -17.39
CA THR A 79 -5.56 6.34 -18.12
C THR A 79 -4.27 5.85 -17.46
N ILE A 80 -4.20 5.88 -16.12
CA ILE A 80 -3.08 5.30 -15.35
C ILE A 80 -2.92 3.80 -15.71
N SER A 81 -4.02 3.05 -15.66
CA SER A 81 -4.01 1.60 -15.90
C SER A 81 -3.59 1.26 -17.33
N HIS A 82 -4.14 1.96 -18.33
CA HIS A 82 -3.78 1.81 -19.74
C HIS A 82 -2.33 2.22 -20.02
N SER A 83 -1.87 3.34 -19.46
CA SER A 83 -0.49 3.79 -19.63
C SER A 83 0.50 2.79 -19.01
N PHE A 84 0.22 2.30 -17.80
CA PHE A 84 1.02 1.25 -17.16
C PHE A 84 1.06 -0.02 -18.02
N ALA A 85 -0.10 -0.54 -18.45
CA ALA A 85 -0.16 -1.77 -19.25
C ALA A 85 0.67 -1.67 -20.53
N ARG A 86 0.52 -0.56 -21.27
CA ARG A 86 1.30 -0.29 -22.49
C ARG A 86 2.80 -0.24 -22.20
N LYS A 87 3.22 0.42 -21.12
CA LYS A 87 4.63 0.56 -20.76
C LYS A 87 5.24 -0.76 -20.30
N VAL A 88 4.53 -1.53 -19.49
CA VAL A 88 4.94 -2.89 -19.08
C VAL A 88 5.14 -3.78 -20.31
N ALA A 89 4.17 -3.79 -21.24
CA ALA A 89 4.25 -4.59 -22.45
C ALA A 89 5.41 -4.18 -23.38
N ALA A 90 5.74 -2.88 -23.41
CA ALA A 90 6.87 -2.35 -24.18
C ALA A 90 8.23 -2.52 -23.46
N HIS A 91 8.24 -2.86 -22.17
CA HIS A 91 9.46 -2.87 -21.36
C HIS A 91 10.29 -4.13 -21.60
N LYS A 92 11.44 -3.97 -22.25
CA LYS A 92 12.32 -5.07 -22.72
C LYS A 92 12.77 -6.05 -21.63
N VAL A 93 12.92 -5.58 -20.39
CA VAL A 93 13.35 -6.42 -19.26
C VAL A 93 12.22 -7.27 -18.71
N LEU A 94 10.99 -6.74 -18.71
CA LEU A 94 9.86 -7.43 -18.09
C LEU A 94 9.34 -8.52 -19.02
N GLY A 95 9.20 -8.22 -20.31
CA GLY A 95 8.70 -9.19 -21.29
C GLY A 95 7.26 -9.65 -21.02
N TYR A 96 6.49 -8.88 -20.23
CA TYR A 96 5.12 -9.23 -19.88
C TYR A 96 4.18 -8.90 -21.03
N GLN A 97 3.12 -9.67 -21.15
CA GLN A 97 1.91 -9.22 -21.84
C GLN A 97 1.01 -8.54 -20.81
N ALA A 98 0.30 -7.49 -21.21
CA ALA A 98 -0.54 -6.72 -20.31
C ALA A 98 -1.85 -6.31 -20.99
N GLU A 99 -2.96 -6.46 -20.27
CA GLU A 99 -4.31 -6.07 -20.70
C GLU A 99 -5.04 -5.38 -19.54
N VAL A 100 -5.81 -4.33 -19.83
CA VAL A 100 -6.67 -3.67 -18.84
C VAL A 100 -8.05 -4.33 -18.89
N MET A 101 -8.56 -4.67 -17.72
CA MET A 101 -9.92 -5.16 -17.51
C MET A 101 -10.66 -4.24 -16.55
N TYR A 102 -11.98 -4.12 -16.73
CA TYR A 102 -12.87 -3.52 -15.75
C TYR A 102 -13.38 -4.61 -14.80
N ASP A 103 -13.19 -4.42 -13.51
CA ASP A 103 -13.62 -5.34 -12.44
C ASP A 103 -14.23 -4.53 -11.29
N GLU A 104 -15.56 -4.53 -11.20
CA GLU A 104 -16.30 -3.79 -10.18
C GLU A 104 -16.17 -4.42 -8.79
N GLU A 105 -15.90 -5.73 -8.71
CA GLU A 105 -15.78 -6.44 -7.42
C GLU A 105 -14.61 -5.90 -6.61
N ILE A 106 -13.57 -5.36 -7.27
CA ILE A 106 -12.42 -4.76 -6.60
C ILE A 106 -12.75 -3.48 -5.83
N LEU A 107 -13.92 -2.88 -6.03
CA LEU A 107 -14.35 -1.70 -5.29
C LEU A 107 -14.74 -2.03 -3.85
N ASP A 108 -15.11 -3.29 -3.56
CA ASP A 108 -15.44 -3.73 -2.21
C ASP A 108 -14.15 -3.94 -1.38
N PRO A 109 -13.91 -3.17 -0.31
CA PRO A 109 -12.74 -3.35 0.55
C PRO A 109 -12.63 -4.76 1.15
N SER A 110 -13.74 -5.48 1.28
CA SER A 110 -13.74 -6.86 1.80
C SER A 110 -12.98 -7.83 0.89
N ASN A 111 -12.89 -7.53 -0.41
CA ASN A 111 -12.14 -8.31 -1.40
C ASN A 111 -10.61 -8.07 -1.31
N HIS A 112 -10.16 -7.15 -0.45
CA HIS A 112 -8.74 -6.83 -0.22
C HIS A 112 -8.20 -7.28 1.14
N LEU A 113 -9.01 -8.00 1.94
CA LEU A 113 -8.62 -8.45 3.28
C LEU A 113 -7.46 -9.45 3.27
N TYR A 114 -7.27 -10.16 2.14
CA TYR A 114 -6.20 -11.11 1.95
C TYR A 114 -5.45 -10.76 0.68
N CYS A 115 -4.17 -10.41 0.81
CA CYS A 115 -3.34 -10.17 -0.36
C CYS A 115 -3.06 -11.49 -1.11
N GLY A 116 -3.30 -11.48 -2.43
CA GLY A 116 -3.01 -12.58 -3.33
C GLY A 116 -1.51 -12.76 -3.54
N LEU A 117 -1.06 -14.02 -3.62
CA LEU A 117 0.37 -14.36 -3.75
C LEU A 117 1.01 -13.85 -5.06
N ASN A 118 0.20 -13.63 -6.10
CA ASN A 118 0.64 -13.18 -7.44
C ASN A 118 0.02 -11.83 -7.82
N HIS A 119 -0.35 -11.02 -6.84
CA HIS A 119 -0.98 -9.72 -7.06
C HIS A 119 0.01 -8.59 -6.73
N LEU A 120 0.18 -7.65 -7.65
CA LEU A 120 0.91 -6.39 -7.43
C LEU A 120 -0.07 -5.28 -7.01
N TYR A 121 0.06 -4.78 -5.79
CA TYR A 121 -0.75 -3.67 -5.30
C TYR A 121 0.02 -2.36 -5.51
N VAL A 122 -0.66 -1.37 -6.06
CA VAL A 122 -0.07 -0.06 -6.38
C VAL A 122 -0.89 1.02 -5.68
N ASP A 123 -0.33 1.63 -4.65
CA ASP A 123 -0.91 2.83 -4.07
C ASP A 123 -0.38 4.05 -4.82
N ILE A 124 -1.25 5.02 -5.10
CA ILE A 124 -0.91 6.26 -5.84
C ILE A 124 -1.44 7.47 -5.08
N TRP A 125 -0.64 8.52 -5.03
CA TRP A 125 -1.02 9.81 -4.46
C TRP A 125 -0.35 10.97 -5.20
N GLN A 126 -0.76 12.19 -4.86
CA GLN A 126 -0.06 13.41 -5.25
C GLN A 126 0.27 14.26 -4.03
N SER A 127 1.49 14.79 -3.98
CA SER A 127 1.89 15.79 -2.99
C SER A 127 1.91 17.18 -3.62
N SER A 128 1.60 18.22 -2.85
CA SER A 128 1.30 19.57 -3.34
C SER A 128 2.41 20.61 -3.11
N SER A 129 3.54 20.24 -2.48
CA SER A 129 4.63 21.17 -2.15
C SER A 129 5.99 20.48 -2.01
N PRO A 130 6.77 20.31 -3.10
CA PRO A 130 6.42 20.63 -4.50
C PRO A 130 5.39 19.64 -5.08
N LYS A 131 4.77 19.99 -6.21
CA LYS A 131 3.84 19.09 -6.90
C LYS A 131 4.57 17.83 -7.39
N ARG A 132 4.15 16.66 -6.91
CA ARG A 132 4.76 15.37 -7.26
C ARG A 132 3.70 14.30 -7.36
N TRP A 133 3.98 13.33 -8.22
CA TRP A 133 3.37 12.02 -8.16
C TRP A 133 4.05 11.19 -7.10
N GLY A 134 3.30 10.33 -6.42
CA GLY A 134 3.86 9.34 -5.55
C GLY A 134 3.22 7.98 -5.79
N TYR A 135 4.02 6.94 -5.61
CA TYR A 135 3.53 5.57 -5.66
C TYR A 135 4.27 4.66 -4.70
N SER A 136 3.61 3.57 -4.35
CA SER A 136 4.23 2.46 -3.65
C SER A 136 3.79 1.13 -4.23
N LEU A 137 4.74 0.19 -4.32
CA LEU A 137 4.52 -1.13 -4.89
C LEU A 137 4.62 -2.18 -3.81
N TRP A 138 3.63 -3.06 -3.76
CA TRP A 138 3.51 -4.09 -2.75
C TRP A 138 3.27 -5.45 -3.38
N SER A 139 3.99 -6.46 -2.91
CA SER A 139 3.78 -7.86 -3.30
C SER A 139 2.85 -8.64 -2.37
N GLY A 140 2.31 -7.96 -1.35
CA GLY A 140 1.56 -8.51 -0.24
C GLY A 140 1.10 -7.42 0.73
N CYS A 141 0.50 -7.83 1.84
CA CYS A 141 -0.12 -6.92 2.83
C CYS A 141 0.82 -6.57 3.99
N GLY A 142 1.97 -7.24 4.10
CA GLY A 142 2.93 -7.01 5.17
C GLY A 142 3.80 -5.78 4.91
N GLU A 143 4.31 -5.16 5.97
CA GLU A 143 5.25 -4.03 5.85
C GLU A 143 6.52 -4.38 5.07
N LEU A 144 6.92 -5.66 5.10
CA LEU A 144 8.06 -6.17 4.34
C LEU A 144 7.76 -6.35 2.86
N ASP A 145 6.49 -6.31 2.45
CA ASP A 145 6.10 -6.52 1.05
C ASP A 145 6.14 -5.22 0.24
N ASN A 146 6.31 -4.06 0.90
CA ASN A 146 6.55 -2.78 0.21
C ASN A 146 7.98 -2.71 -0.33
N PHE A 147 8.13 -2.99 -1.62
CA PHE A 147 9.45 -3.06 -2.26
C PHE A 147 9.82 -1.82 -3.08
N ALA A 148 8.88 -0.89 -3.27
CA ALA A 148 9.17 0.42 -3.79
C ALA A 148 8.25 1.47 -3.16
N TRP A 149 8.83 2.63 -2.82
CA TRP A 149 8.11 3.84 -2.45
C TRP A 149 8.91 5.00 -3.03
N LYS A 150 8.31 5.76 -3.94
CA LYS A 150 8.99 6.89 -4.58
C LYS A 150 8.01 8.03 -4.80
N GLU A 151 8.53 9.25 -4.71
CA GLU A 151 7.90 10.41 -5.29
C GLU A 151 8.68 10.84 -6.53
N VAL A 152 7.96 11.23 -7.58
CA VAL A 152 8.53 11.65 -8.85
C VAL A 152 7.96 13.00 -9.24
N PRO A 153 8.76 13.89 -9.84
CA PRO A 153 8.29 15.22 -10.23
C PRO A 153 7.02 15.15 -11.07
N ASP A 154 6.02 15.96 -10.72
CA ASP A 154 4.89 16.23 -11.61
C ASP A 154 5.33 17.34 -12.58
N THR A 155 6.05 16.95 -13.63
CA THR A 155 6.72 17.89 -14.56
C THR A 155 5.82 18.38 -15.68
N VAL A 156 4.60 17.85 -15.79
CA VAL A 156 3.75 18.01 -16.96
C VAL A 156 2.45 18.66 -16.53
N ALA A 157 2.27 19.95 -16.84
CA ALA A 157 0.95 20.58 -16.84
C ALA A 157 0.42 20.48 -18.28
N ASP A 158 -0.18 19.34 -18.61
CA ASP A 158 -0.72 19.05 -19.94
C ASP A 158 -2.19 18.63 -19.82
N GLU A 159 -2.98 18.98 -20.82
CA GLU A 159 -4.40 18.62 -20.90
C GLU A 159 -4.57 17.16 -21.36
N ASP A 160 -3.57 16.57 -22.03
CA ASP A 160 -3.56 15.15 -22.38
C ASP A 160 -3.19 14.29 -21.16
N LEU A 161 -4.20 13.62 -20.59
CA LEU A 161 -4.03 12.70 -19.46
C LEU A 161 -2.96 11.63 -19.72
N THR A 162 -2.76 11.20 -20.97
CA THR A 162 -1.75 10.20 -21.32
C THR A 162 -0.33 10.71 -21.07
N LEU A 163 -0.07 11.97 -21.43
CA LEU A 163 1.20 12.64 -21.16
C LEU A 163 1.33 13.00 -19.68
N TYR A 164 0.20 13.36 -19.06
CA TYR A 164 0.13 13.71 -17.65
C TYR A 164 0.57 12.57 -16.72
N VAL A 165 0.10 11.34 -16.96
CA VAL A 165 0.43 10.17 -16.13
C VAL A 165 1.74 9.47 -16.54
N GLU A 166 2.40 9.95 -17.59
CA GLU A 166 3.58 9.34 -18.17
C GLU A 166 4.72 9.22 -17.15
N PRO A 167 5.08 10.27 -16.38
CA PRO A 167 6.19 10.18 -15.43
C PRO A 167 5.91 9.14 -14.34
N LEU A 168 4.70 9.15 -13.76
CA LEU A 168 4.27 8.18 -12.76
C LEU A 168 4.40 6.74 -13.27
N THR A 169 3.78 6.45 -14.41
CA THR A 169 3.70 5.09 -14.93
C THR A 169 5.04 4.57 -15.44
N SER A 170 5.90 5.43 -15.99
CA SER A 170 7.29 5.09 -16.32
C SER A 170 8.08 4.66 -15.08
N HIS A 171 8.03 5.45 -14.02
CA HIS A 171 8.79 5.15 -12.81
C HIS A 171 8.27 3.90 -12.07
N ILE A 172 6.96 3.64 -12.09
CA ILE A 172 6.40 2.39 -11.56
C ILE A 172 6.99 1.19 -12.32
N VAL A 173 7.00 1.24 -13.66
CA VAL A 173 7.50 0.15 -14.52
C VAL A 173 9.00 -0.06 -14.29
N ASP A 174 9.77 1.02 -14.15
CA ASP A 174 11.21 0.95 -13.88
C ASP A 174 11.50 0.25 -12.54
N SER A 175 10.76 0.61 -11.47
CA SER A 175 10.87 -0.03 -10.16
C SER A 175 10.48 -1.51 -10.21
N LEU A 176 9.43 -1.85 -10.96
CA LEU A 176 9.05 -3.25 -11.19
C LEU A 176 10.14 -4.02 -11.95
N ALA A 177 10.75 -3.40 -12.95
CA ALA A 177 11.84 -4.00 -13.72
C ALA A 177 13.14 -4.14 -12.93
N GLU A 178 13.40 -3.25 -11.98
CA GLU A 178 14.50 -3.35 -11.02
C GLU A 178 14.30 -4.54 -10.09
N ALA A 179 13.12 -4.66 -9.47
CA ALA A 179 12.74 -5.79 -8.62
C ALA A 179 12.78 -7.13 -9.37
N ALA A 180 12.31 -7.15 -10.63
CA ALA A 180 12.37 -8.35 -11.48
C ALA A 180 13.81 -8.78 -11.80
N ARG A 181 14.74 -7.83 -12.01
CA ARG A 181 16.15 -8.13 -12.27
C ARG A 181 16.85 -8.77 -11.09
N SER A 182 16.55 -8.33 -9.87
CA SER A 182 17.08 -8.91 -8.63
C SER A 182 16.28 -10.10 -8.13
N ASN A 183 15.12 -10.38 -8.75
CA ASN A 183 14.12 -11.33 -8.27
C ASN A 183 13.74 -11.09 -6.79
N CYS A 184 13.66 -9.83 -6.39
CA CYS A 184 13.37 -9.43 -5.03
C CYS A 184 12.23 -8.40 -5.01
N PHE A 185 11.14 -8.75 -4.32
CA PHE A 185 9.90 -7.97 -4.26
C PHE A 185 9.50 -7.71 -2.80
N GLN A 186 10.50 -7.48 -1.96
CA GLN A 186 10.34 -7.14 -0.54
C GLN A 186 11.15 -5.88 -0.24
N LYS A 187 10.86 -5.25 0.89
CA LYS A 187 11.53 -4.04 1.38
C LYS A 187 13.02 -4.26 1.62
N SER A 188 13.38 -5.43 2.14
CA SER A 188 14.76 -5.84 2.37
C SER A 188 15.23 -6.75 1.25
N CYS A 189 15.79 -6.10 0.24
CA CYS A 189 16.74 -6.65 -0.72
C CYS A 189 18.13 -6.06 -0.36
#